data_AF-A0A0M4NK68-F1
#
_entry.id   AF-A0A0M4NK68-F1
#
_cell.length_a   1.000
_cell.length_b   1.000
_cell.length_c   1.000
_cell.angle_alpha   90.00
_cell.angle_beta   90.00
_cell.angle_gamma   90.00
#
_symmetry.space_group_name_H-M   'P 1'
#
loop_
_entity.id
_entity.type
_entity.pdbx_description
1 polymer ?
#
loop_
_entity_poly.entity_id
_entity_poly.type
_entity_poly.pdbx_seq_one_letter_code
_entity_poly.pdbx_strand_id
1 'polypeptide(L)' 'MKVVTEQYAVVRIPRVKRERVPANNVDIVETLEQAIEKSDTANHLYAAKVLGPSRSSEGVTLYYILDMYNYP' A
#
# COMPACT_ATOMS: atom_id res chain seq x y z
N MET A 1 -1.24 -21.21 8.72
CA MET A 1 -2.06 -20.01 8.48
C MET A 1 -1.09 -18.85 8.39
N LYS A 2 -0.87 -18.25 7.22
CA LYS A 2 0.04 -17.10 7.11
C LYS A 2 -0.74 -15.89 7.61
N VAL A 3 -0.40 -15.40 8.79
CA VAL A 3 -1.03 -14.21 9.37
C VAL A 3 -0.68 -13.04 8.46
N VAL A 4 -1.68 -12.47 7.81
CA VAL A 4 -1.52 -11.20 7.09
C VAL A 4 -1.59 -10.09 8.12
N THR A 5 -0.58 -9.22 8.14
CA THR A 5 -0.46 -8.15 9.13
C THR A 5 -0.77 -6.80 8.48
N GLU A 6 -1.51 -5.98 9.23
CA GLU A 6 -1.73 -4.59 8.88
C GLU A 6 -0.43 -3.81 9.04
N GLN A 7 -0.10 -2.98 8.05
CA GLN A 7 1.15 -2.22 8.00
C GLN A 7 0.90 -0.83 7.40
N TYR A 8 1.69 0.15 7.80
CA TYR A 8 1.71 1.46 7.14
C TYR A 8 2.63 1.39 5.91
N ALA A 9 2.23 2.10 4.86
CA ALA A 9 2.97 2.09 3.62
C ALA A 9 2.79 3.36 2.80
N VAL A 10 3.73 3.60 1.90
CA VAL A 10 3.52 4.45 0.73
C VAL A 10 3.17 3.55 -0.45
N VAL A 11 2.02 3.79 -1.06
CA VAL A 11 1.53 3.01 -2.20
C VAL A 11 1.53 3.84 -3.49
N ARG A 12 2.08 3.28 -4.56
CA ARG A 12 2.06 3.89 -5.89
C ARG A 12 0.82 3.47 -6.67
N ILE A 13 -0.09 4.40 -6.94
CA ILE A 13 -1.37 4.14 -7.63
C ILE A 13 -1.52 5.07 -8.85
N PRO A 14 -0.92 4.73 -10.01
CA PRO A 14 -0.88 5.62 -11.17
C PRO A 14 -2.21 5.76 -11.92
N ARG A 15 -3.19 4.88 -11.66
CA ARG A 15 -4.55 4.94 -12.23
C ARG A 15 -5.57 4.65 -11.13
N VAL A 16 -6.65 5.45 -11.10
CA VAL A 16 -7.59 5.62 -9.99
C VAL A 16 -8.17 4.31 -9.42
N LYS A 17 -8.36 4.31 -8.08
CA LYS A 17 -8.98 3.31 -7.19
C LYS A 17 -8.63 1.85 -7.45
N ARG A 18 -7.62 1.37 -6.73
CA ARG A 18 -7.34 -0.07 -6.59
C ARG A 18 -7.62 -0.51 -5.16
N GLU A 19 -8.27 -1.66 -5.02
CA GLU A 19 -8.43 -2.35 -3.72
C GLU A 19 -7.14 -3.08 -3.30
N ARG A 20 -6.26 -3.37 -4.26
CA ARG A 20 -4.99 -4.06 -4.04
C ARG A 20 -3.93 -3.65 -5.05
N VAL A 21 -2.68 -3.67 -4.62
CA VAL A 21 -1.50 -3.30 -5.42
C VAL A 21 -0.43 -4.39 -5.34
N PRO A 22 0.39 -4.56 -6.39
CA PRO A 22 1.52 -5.47 -6.33
C PRO A 22 2.56 -4.99 -5.31
N ALA A 23 3.31 -5.91 -4.72
CA ALA A 23 4.34 -5.60 -3.73
C ALA A 23 5.37 -4.54 -4.22
N ASN A 24 5.69 -4.53 -5.51
CA ASN A 24 6.61 -3.54 -6.11
C ASN A 24 6.06 -2.09 -6.08
N ASN A 25 4.77 -1.92 -5.79
CA ASN A 25 4.13 -0.61 -5.65
C ASN A 25 3.90 -0.24 -4.18
N VAL A 26 4.46 -1.00 -3.24
CA VAL A 26 4.27 -0.80 -1.79
C VAL A 26 5.63 -0.66 -1.12
N ASP A 27 5.82 0.47 -0.46
CA ASP A 27 6.97 0.72 0.40
C ASP A 27 6.49 0.72 1.86
N ILE A 28 6.80 -0.33 2.61
CA ILE A 28 6.37 -0.47 4.01
C ILE A 28 7.19 0.47 4.89
N VAL A 29 6.51 1.16 5.79
CA VAL A 29 7.11 2.05 6.78
C VAL A 29 6.60 1.72 8.18
N GLU A 30 7.33 2.15 9.21
CA GLU A 30 7.02 1.80 10.59
C GLU A 30 5.82 2.58 11.15
N THR A 31 5.63 3.83 10.70
CA THR A 31 4.61 4.72 11.24
C THR A 31 3.81 5.43 10.15
N LEU A 32 2.59 5.85 10.51
CA LEU A 32 1.74 6.66 9.65
C LEU A 32 2.41 7.98 9.26
N GLU A 33 3.09 8.63 10.21
CA GLU A 33 3.78 9.90 9.99
C GLU A 33 4.85 9.77 8.89
N GLN A 34 5.64 8.70 8.91
CA GLN A 34 6.61 8.41 7.84
C GLN A 34 5.92 8.18 6.49
N ALA A 35 4.74 7.52 6.48
CA ALA A 35 3.99 7.30 5.24
C ALA A 35 3.51 8.62 4.63
N ILE A 36 3.04 9.54 5.48
CA ILE A 36 2.57 10.87 5.06
C ILE A 36 3.73 11.72 4.57
N GLU A 37 4.87 11.75 5.30
CA GLU A 37 6.05 12.52 4.91
C GLU A 37 6.62 12.08 3.56
N LYS A 38 6.66 10.76 3.31
CA LYS A 38 7.15 10.18 2.05
C LYS A 38 6.11 10.17 0.92
N SER A 39 4.88 10.60 1.21
CA SER A 39 3.82 10.62 0.20
C SER A 39 3.97 11.80 -0.74
N ASP A 40 3.57 11.60 -2.00
CA ASP A 40 3.64 12.62 -3.04
C ASP A 40 2.55 12.38 -4.07
N THR A 41 1.43 13.09 -3.89
CA THR A 41 0.24 12.95 -4.73
C THR A 41 0.50 13.38 -6.17
N ALA A 42 1.48 14.27 -6.43
CA ALA A 42 1.88 14.65 -7.78
C ALA A 42 2.55 13.50 -8.54
N ASN A 43 3.19 12.57 -7.81
CA ASN A 43 3.83 11.37 -8.35
C ASN A 43 3.03 10.08 -8.07
N HIS A 44 1.75 10.21 -7.74
CA HIS A 44 0.85 9.09 -7.44
C HIS A 44 1.30 8.21 -6.26
N LEU A 45 2.02 8.78 -5.30
CA LEU A 45 2.45 8.13 -4.07
C LEU A 45 1.53 8.56 -2.93
N TYR A 46 0.85 7.59 -2.33
CA TYR A 46 -0.15 7.84 -1.30
C TYR A 46 0.21 7.14 -0.01
N ALA A 47 0.03 7.82 1.12
CA ALA A 47 0.10 7.21 2.43
C ALA A 47 -1.12 6.30 2.60
N ALA A 48 -0.89 5.05 2.96
CA ALA A 48 -1.94 4.06 3.10
C ALA A 48 -1.67 3.08 4.23
N LYS A 49 -2.74 2.46 4.71
CA LYS A 49 -2.69 1.25 5.53
C LYS A 49 -2.97 0.06 4.64
N VAL A 50 -2.12 -0.95 4.70
CA VAL A 50 -2.20 -2.13 3.83
C VAL A 50 -2.22 -3.43 4.63
N LEU A 51 -2.77 -4.48 4.01
CA LEU A 51 -2.78 -5.83 4.52
C LEU A 51 -2.04 -6.76 3.55
N GLY A 52 -1.01 -7.46 4.04
CA GLY A 52 -0.22 -8.37 3.23
C GLY A 52 1.17 -8.64 3.81
N PRO A 53 2.09 -9.26 3.05
CA PRO A 53 1.91 -9.69 1.66
C PRO A 53 1.04 -10.95 1.52
N SER A 54 0.09 -10.93 0.57
CA SER A 54 -0.73 -12.08 0.17
C SER A 54 -0.30 -12.59 -1.20
N ARG A 55 -0.13 -13.91 -1.35
CA ARG A 55 0.27 -14.54 -2.61
C ARG A 55 -0.97 -14.99 -3.38
N SER A 56 -1.16 -14.45 -4.59
CA SER A 56 -2.20 -14.90 -5.52
C SER A 56 -1.90 -16.30 -6.05
N SER A 57 -2.93 -17.01 -6.56
CA SER A 57 -2.80 -18.30 -7.25
C SER A 57 -1.88 -18.22 -8.48
N GLU A 58 -1.79 -17.05 -9.10
CA GLU A 58 -0.92 -16.76 -10.24
C GLU A 58 0.53 -16.42 -9.84
N GLY A 59 0.88 -16.54 -8.56
CA GLY A 59 2.25 -16.34 -8.05
C GLY A 59 2.63 -14.88 -7.76
N VAL A 60 1.73 -13.93 -8.00
CA VAL A 60 1.93 -12.50 -7.72
C VAL A 60 1.75 -12.21 -6.23
N THR A 61 2.64 -11.40 -5.65
CA THR A 61 2.49 -10.92 -4.28
C THR A 61 1.79 -9.57 -4.27
N LEU A 62 0.69 -9.49 -3.52
CA LEU A 62 -0.21 -8.35 -3.46
C LEU A 62 -0.34 -7.85 -2.01
N TYR A 63 -0.65 -6.57 -1.89
CA TYR A 63 -1.13 -5.95 -0.67
C TYR A 63 -2.52 -5.37 -0.93
N TYR A 64 -3.44 -5.60 0.00
CA TYR A 64 -4.76 -4.98 0.00
C TYR A 64 -4.67 -3.62 0.66
N ILE A 65 -5.33 -2.61 0.09
CA ILE A 65 -5.40 -1.27 0.65
C ILE A 65 -6.60 -1.25 1.59
N LEU A 66 -6.36 -0.97 2.87
CA LEU A 66 -7.41 -0.84 3.89
C LEU A 66 -7.88 0.61 3.98
N ASP A 67 -6.92 1.54 4.07
CA ASP A 67 -7.17 2.98 4.19
C ASP A 67 -6.14 3.76 3.38
N MET A 68 -6.51 4.96 2.93
CA MET A 68 -5.62 5.95 2.34
C MET A 68 -5.77 7.27 3.09
N TYR A 69 -4.66 7.91 3.45
CA TYR A 69 -4.66 9.03 4.40
C TYR A 69 -4.49 10.40 3.75
N ASN A 70 -3.95 10.44 2.54
CA ASN A 70 -3.66 11.68 1.81
C ASN A 70 -4.30 11.67 0.40
N TYR A 71 -5.29 10.80 0.20
CA TYR A 71 -6.08 10.74 -1.02
C TYR A 71 -7.18 11.81 -0.95
N PRO A 72 -7.38 12.62 -2.01
CA PRO A 72 -8.39 13.68 -2.03
C PRO A 72 -9.83 13.17 -2.04
#